data_AF-A0A368PUN0-F1
#
_entry.id   AF-A0A368PUN0-F1
#
_cell.length_a   1.000
_cell.length_b   1.000
_cell.length_c   1.000
_cell.angle_alpha   90.00
_cell.angle_beta   90.00
_cell.angle_gamma   90.00
#
_symmetry.space_group_name_H-M   'P 1'
#
loop_
_entity.id
_entity.type
_entity.pdbx_description
1 polymer ?
#
loop_
_entity_poly.entity_id
_entity_poly.type
_entity_poly.pdbx_seq_one_letter_code
_entity_poly.pdbx_strand_id
1 'polypeptide(L)'
;MLEAKSESAEAVSFAACAGHSLIPWGNKILCLAGHSREPTESLSVKEFDPQTCTWSSLRTYGSSPSSRGGQSVTLVGDTLVVFGGEGHGRSLLNDLHILDLETMTWDEFETT
;
A
#
# COMPACT_ATOMS: atom_id res chain seq x y z
N MET A 1 -2.92 -5.95 -44.10
CA MET A 1 -2.97 -6.57 -42.77
C MET A 1 -2.11 -5.69 -41.88
N LEU A 2 -2.73 -4.85 -41.05
CA LEU A 2 -2.02 -3.92 -40.15
C LEU A 2 -1.56 -4.72 -38.93
N GLU A 3 -0.26 -4.79 -38.69
CA GLU A 3 0.30 -5.38 -37.47
C GLU A 3 0.01 -4.46 -36.30
N ALA A 4 -0.75 -4.95 -35.32
CA ALA A 4 -0.93 -4.28 -34.05
C ALA A 4 0.38 -4.40 -33.25
N LYS A 5 1.02 -3.26 -32.98
CA LYS A 5 2.17 -3.17 -32.09
C LYS A 5 1.69 -3.49 -30.67
N SER A 6 2.26 -4.53 -30.05
CA SER A 6 2.03 -4.83 -28.64
C SER A 6 2.62 -3.70 -27.79
N GLU A 7 1.78 -2.95 -27.06
CA GLU A 7 2.24 -2.04 -26.04
C GLU A 7 2.91 -2.85 -24.92
N SER A 8 4.22 -2.68 -24.74
CA SER A 8 4.92 -3.21 -23.57
C SER A 8 4.51 -2.37 -22.36
N ALA A 9 3.90 -2.99 -21.35
CA ALA A 9 3.69 -2.33 -20.07
C ALA A 9 5.04 -1.86 -19.51
N GLU A 10 5.21 -0.54 -19.34
CA GLU A 10 6.40 0.01 -18.72
C GLU A 10 6.53 -0.55 -17.30
N ALA A 11 7.69 -1.11 -16.99
CA ALA A 11 7.96 -1.66 -15.66
C ALA A 11 7.97 -0.52 -14.64
N VAL A 12 6.95 -0.46 -13.78
CA VAL A 12 6.90 0.48 -12.67
C VAL A 12 8.01 0.13 -11.68
N SER A 13 8.99 1.01 -11.53
CA SER A 13 10.07 0.86 -10.56
C SER A 13 9.64 1.41 -9.20
N PHE A 14 9.82 0.59 -8.15
CA PHE A 14 9.52 0.98 -6.78
C PHE A 14 10.80 1.10 -5.96
N ALA A 15 10.85 2.07 -5.06
CA ALA A 15 11.91 2.16 -4.08
C ALA A 15 12.01 0.86 -3.26
N ALA A 16 13.24 0.40 -3.04
CA ALA A 16 13.50 -0.71 -2.14
C ALA A 16 13.01 -0.36 -0.73
N CYS A 17 12.33 -1.30 -0.07
CA CYS A 17 11.75 -1.12 1.25
C CYS A 17 11.86 -2.39 2.12
N ALA A 18 11.80 -2.23 3.43
CA ALA A 18 11.77 -3.31 4.40
C ALA A 18 10.66 -3.09 5.45
N GLY A 19 10.14 -4.16 6.04
CA GLY A 19 9.03 -4.09 7.01
C GLY A 19 7.67 -3.76 6.39
N HIS A 20 7.52 -3.96 5.08
CA HIS A 20 6.25 -3.86 4.37
C HIS A 20 5.34 -5.06 4.72
N SER A 21 4.06 -4.94 4.40
CA SER A 21 3.07 -6.01 4.55
C SER A 21 2.58 -6.46 3.19
N LEU A 22 2.54 -7.77 2.97
CA LEU A 22 1.93 -8.40 1.79
C LEU A 22 0.59 -9.02 2.18
N ILE A 23 -0.49 -8.55 1.57
CA ILE A 23 -1.85 -8.96 1.91
C ILE A 23 -2.52 -9.60 0.69
N PRO A 24 -2.94 -10.87 0.75
CA PRO A 24 -3.73 -11.47 -0.32
C PRO A 24 -5.05 -10.71 -0.52
N TRP A 25 -5.39 -10.39 -1.77
CA TRP A 25 -6.62 -9.68 -2.11
C TRP A 25 -7.17 -10.22 -3.44
N GLY A 26 -8.20 -11.06 -3.36
CA GLY A 26 -8.69 -11.82 -4.52
C GLY A 26 -7.57 -12.65 -5.14
N ASN A 27 -7.31 -12.44 -6.44
CA ASN A 27 -6.21 -13.10 -7.17
C ASN A 27 -4.92 -12.28 -7.20
N LYS A 28 -4.86 -11.16 -6.48
CA LYS A 28 -3.74 -10.23 -6.43
C LYS A 28 -3.14 -10.19 -5.02
N ILE A 29 -2.02 -9.50 -4.89
CA ILE A 29 -1.37 -9.25 -3.60
C ILE A 29 -1.19 -7.75 -3.44
N LEU A 30 -1.67 -7.20 -2.33
CA LEU A 30 -1.39 -5.82 -1.96
C LEU A 30 -0.06 -5.74 -1.20
N CYS A 31 0.74 -4.74 -1.51
CA CYS A 31 1.98 -4.40 -0.80
C CYS A 31 1.89 -2.96 -0.32
N LEU A 32 2.00 -2.77 0.99
CA LEU A 32 1.88 -1.47 1.61
C LEU A 32 2.73 -1.37 2.87
N ALA A 33 2.92 -0.12 3.31
CA ALA A 33 3.77 0.25 4.42
C ALA A 33 5.24 -0.20 4.26
N GLY A 34 6.00 -0.16 5.35
CA GLY A 34 7.43 -0.39 5.36
C GLY A 34 8.23 0.90 5.18
N HIS A 35 9.52 0.81 5.50
CA HIS A 35 10.46 1.92 5.35
C HIS A 35 11.23 1.80 4.04
N SER A 36 11.18 2.86 3.24
CA SER A 36 12.11 3.17 2.17
C SER A 36 13.21 4.12 2.67
N ARG A 37 14.28 4.30 1.88
CA ARG A 37 15.32 5.31 2.17
C ARG A 37 14.78 6.74 2.12
N GLU A 38 13.75 6.94 1.30
CA GLU A 38 13.05 8.20 1.09
C GLU A 38 11.60 7.99 1.56
N PRO A 39 11.29 8.32 2.83
CA PRO A 39 9.93 8.18 3.34
C PRO A 39 9.02 9.21 2.68
N THR A 40 7.82 8.78 2.32
CA THR A 40 6.79 9.61 1.72
C THR A 40 5.83 10.16 2.77
N GLU A 41 5.19 11.29 2.48
CA GLU A 41 4.18 11.88 3.36
C GLU A 41 2.91 11.00 3.44
N SER A 42 2.64 10.22 2.41
CA SER A 42 1.53 9.27 2.36
C SER A 42 2.03 7.84 2.12
N LEU A 43 1.31 6.88 2.67
CA LEU A 43 1.58 5.46 2.52
C LEU A 43 1.17 4.99 1.11
N SER A 44 2.13 4.46 0.37
CA SER A 44 1.86 3.89 -0.96
C SER A 44 1.20 2.52 -0.85
N VAL A 45 0.12 2.31 -1.60
CA VAL A 45 -0.49 0.98 -1.80
C VAL A 45 -0.15 0.50 -3.19
N LYS A 46 0.48 -0.67 -3.28
CA LYS A 46 0.87 -1.30 -4.55
C LYS A 46 0.11 -2.60 -4.69
N GLU A 47 -0.20 -3.00 -5.91
CA GLU A 47 -0.67 -4.34 -6.19
C GLU A 47 0.34 -5.10 -7.02
N PHE A 48 0.41 -6.40 -6.78
CA PHE A 48 1.09 -7.36 -7.61
C PHE A 48 0.07 -8.34 -8.18
N ASP A 49 0.14 -8.53 -9.49
CA ASP A 49 -0.61 -9.55 -10.20
C ASP A 49 0.30 -10.77 -10.48
N PRO A 50 0.07 -11.91 -9.82
CA PRO A 50 0.89 -13.11 -10.01
C PRO A 50 0.72 -13.75 -11.39
N GLN A 51 -0.36 -13.47 -12.13
CA GLN A 51 -0.60 -14.06 -13.44
C GLN A 51 0.24 -13.40 -14.53
N THR A 52 0.37 -12.06 -14.45
CA THR A 52 1.15 -11.26 -15.39
C THR A 52 2.55 -10.93 -14.88
N CYS A 53 2.84 -11.23 -13.61
CA CYS A 53 4.07 -10.85 -12.91
C CYS A 53 4.33 -9.33 -12.95
N THR A 54 3.27 -8.53 -12.88
CA THR A 54 3.37 -7.06 -12.95
C THR A 54 3.00 -6.41 -11.63
N TRP A 55 3.68 -5.32 -11.32
CA TRP A 55 3.34 -4.44 -10.22
C TRP A 55 2.68 -3.16 -10.74
N SER A 56 1.73 -2.63 -9.99
CA SER A 56 1.14 -1.32 -10.24
C SER A 56 0.89 -0.56 -8.94
N SER A 57 0.76 0.77 -9.02
CA SER A 57 0.40 1.60 -7.87
C SER A 57 -1.11 1.78 -7.85
N LEU A 58 -1.73 1.53 -6.70
CA LEU A 58 -3.12 1.89 -6.48
C LEU A 58 -3.21 3.33 -6.03
N ARG A 59 -4.04 4.11 -6.73
CA ARG A 59 -4.35 5.48 -6.33
C ARG A 59 -5.35 5.44 -5.19
N THR A 60 -4.97 6.03 -4.07
CA THR A 60 -5.81 6.16 -2.89
C THR A 60 -6.13 7.63 -2.60
N TYR A 61 -7.17 7.85 -1.79
CA TYR A 61 -7.71 9.16 -1.45
C TYR A 61 -7.94 9.25 0.06
N GLY A 62 -8.38 10.41 0.55
CA GLY A 62 -8.70 10.62 1.97
C GLY A 62 -7.48 10.81 2.87
N SER A 63 -7.63 10.42 4.14
CA SER A 63 -6.65 10.65 5.20
C SER A 63 -5.63 9.50 5.28
N SER A 64 -4.78 9.42 4.26
CA SER A 64 -3.74 8.39 4.20
C SER A 64 -2.79 8.53 5.40
N PRO A 65 -2.41 7.42 6.05
CA PRO A 65 -1.32 7.43 7.02
C PRO A 65 -0.01 7.88 6.38
N SER A 66 0.88 8.44 7.22
CA SER A 66 2.28 8.66 6.86
C SER A 66 3.04 7.35 6.63
N SER A 67 4.13 7.42 5.86
CA SER A 67 5.04 6.29 5.70
C SER A 67 5.55 5.80 7.06
N ARG A 68 5.41 4.49 7.29
CA ARG A 68 5.68 3.84 8.57
C ARG A 68 6.18 2.42 8.37
N GLY A 69 6.93 1.91 9.34
CA GLY A 69 7.38 0.51 9.38
C GLY A 69 7.01 -0.17 10.69
N GLY A 70 6.99 -1.50 10.71
CA GLY A 70 6.65 -2.27 11.92
C GLY A 70 5.17 -2.19 12.33
N GLN A 71 4.33 -1.58 11.51
CA GLN A 71 2.87 -1.54 11.64
C GLN A 71 2.25 -2.94 11.50
N SER A 72 1.06 -3.12 12.06
CA SER A 72 0.19 -4.24 11.70
C SER A 72 -0.72 -3.84 10.55
N VAL A 73 -0.93 -4.75 9.60
CA VAL A 73 -1.90 -4.58 8.51
C VAL A 73 -2.75 -5.84 8.43
N THR A 74 -4.08 -5.69 8.40
CA THR A 74 -5.01 -6.82 8.36
C THR A 74 -6.18 -6.53 7.43
N LEU A 75 -6.50 -7.48 6.56
CA LEU A 75 -7.71 -7.42 5.72
C LEU A 75 -8.92 -7.91 6.52
N VAL A 76 -9.98 -7.11 6.57
CA VAL A 76 -11.27 -7.44 7.19
C VAL A 76 -12.38 -7.11 6.21
N GLY A 77 -12.97 -8.16 5.60
CA GLY A 77 -13.90 -7.98 4.48
C GLY A 77 -13.19 -7.27 3.33
N ASP A 78 -13.74 -6.12 2.92
CA ASP A 78 -13.20 -5.28 1.85
C ASP A 78 -12.42 -4.06 2.37
N THR A 79 -11.93 -4.12 3.62
CA THR A 79 -11.17 -3.02 4.22
C THR A 79 -9.81 -3.48 4.74
N LEU A 80 -8.76 -2.68 4.54
CA LEU A 80 -7.46 -2.87 5.19
C LEU A 80 -7.38 -2.03 6.44
N VAL A 81 -7.18 -2.67 7.58
CA VAL A 81 -6.95 -2.04 8.87
C VAL A 81 -5.44 -1.94 9.12
N VAL A 82 -4.94 -0.74 9.36
CA VAL A 82 -3.54 -0.42 9.67
C VAL A 82 -3.47 0.18 11.06
N PHE A 83 -2.67 -0.41 11.94
CA PHE A 83 -2.50 0.08 13.31
C PHE A 83 -1.04 0.27 13.68
N GLY A 84 -0.75 1.44 14.25
CA GLY A 84 0.53 1.81 14.85
C GLY A 84 1.71 1.75 13.88
N GLY A 85 2.85 1.30 14.42
CA GLY A 85 4.15 1.25 13.72
C GLY A 85 5.10 2.33 14.20
N GLU A 86 6.14 2.59 13.40
CA GLU A 86 7.14 3.61 13.64
C GLU A 86 7.15 4.61 12.46
N GLY A 87 6.97 5.89 12.76
CA GLY A 87 6.96 6.99 11.80
C GLY A 87 8.31 7.71 11.68
N HIS A 88 8.27 8.96 11.22
CA HIS A 88 9.46 9.80 11.12
C HIS A 88 10.13 10.00 12.49
N GLY A 89 11.46 10.08 12.49
CA GLY A 89 12.23 10.31 13.72
C GLY A 89 12.16 9.17 14.75
N ARG A 90 11.74 7.96 14.33
CA ARG A 90 11.50 6.80 15.20
C ARG A 90 10.38 6.99 16.23
N SER A 91 9.38 7.80 15.87
CA SER A 91 8.19 7.99 16.70
C SER A 91 7.31 6.74 16.66
N LEU A 92 6.99 6.18 17.83
CA LEU A 92 6.03 5.09 17.93
C LEU A 92 4.62 5.64 17.75
N LEU A 93 3.84 4.95 16.93
CA LEU A 93 2.49 5.34 16.55
C LEU A 93 1.47 4.40 17.20
N ASN A 94 0.32 4.95 17.56
CA ASN A 94 -0.84 4.23 18.09
C ASN A 94 -2.14 4.59 17.33
N ASP A 95 -2.03 5.27 16.19
CA ASP A 95 -3.16 5.62 15.33
C ASP A 95 -3.72 4.39 14.59
N LEU A 96 -5.00 4.50 14.21
CA LEU A 96 -5.72 3.50 13.43
C LEU A 96 -6.15 4.12 12.10
N HIS A 97 -5.76 3.51 11.00
CA HIS A 97 -6.22 3.90 9.66
C HIS A 97 -6.92 2.73 8.98
N ILE A 98 -7.99 3.03 8.24
CA ILE A 98 -8.75 2.04 7.47
C ILE A 98 -8.78 2.48 6.01
N LEU A 99 -8.39 1.59 5.10
CA LEU A 99 -8.59 1.77 3.66
C LEU A 99 -9.78 0.94 3.23
N ASP A 100 -10.82 1.59 2.73
CA ASP A 100 -11.89 0.93 2.00
C ASP A 100 -11.39 0.60 0.58
N LEU A 101 -11.37 -0.70 0.22
CA LEU A 101 -10.83 -1.18 -1.05
C LEU A 101 -11.81 -1.03 -2.23
N GLU A 102 -13.08 -0.73 -1.97
CA GLU A 102 -14.07 -0.46 -3.03
C GLU A 102 -13.91 0.98 -3.53
N THR A 103 -13.75 1.92 -2.61
CA THR A 103 -13.64 3.36 -2.88
C THR A 103 -12.19 3.86 -2.95
N MET A 104 -11.22 3.05 -2.50
CA MET A 104 -9.82 3.40 -2.33
C MET A 104 -9.61 4.65 -1.45
N THR A 105 -10.45 4.81 -0.42
CA THR A 105 -10.41 5.98 0.49
C THR A 105 -9.94 5.57 1.87
N TRP A 106 -8.99 6.35 2.41
CA TRP A 106 -8.49 6.21 3.78
C TRP A 106 -9.29 7.06 4.76
N ASP A 107 -9.60 6.47 5.90
CA ASP A 107 -10.10 7.14 7.09
C ASP A 107 -9.11 6.96 8.26
N GLU A 108 -9.04 7.96 9.13
CA GLU A 108 -8.22 7.97 10.35
C GLU A 108 -9.14 7.95 11.58
N PHE A 109 -8.78 7.16 12.58
CA PHE A 109 -9.54 7.00 13.81
C PHE A 109 -8.64 7.19 15.03
N GLU A 110 -9.17 7.89 16.04
CA GLU A 110 -8.53 7.99 17.34
C GLU A 110 -8.63 6.66 18.11
N THR A 111 -7.56 6.30 18.78
CA THR A 111 -7.51 5.13 19.66
C THR A 111 -7.43 5.57 21.12
N THR A 112 -8.12 4.86 22.01
CA THR A 112 -8.18 5.17 23.45
C THR A 112 -7.05 4.56 24.26
#